data_AF-A0A960T9N1-F1
#
_entry.id   AF-A0A960T9N1-F1
#
_cell.length_a   1.000
_cell.length_b   1.000
_cell.length_c   1.000
_cell.angle_alpha   90.00
_cell.angle_beta   90.00
_cell.angle_gamma   90.00
#
_symmetry.space_group_name_H-M   'P 1'
#
loop_
_entity.id
_entity.type
_entity.pdbx_description
1 polymer ?
#
loop_
_entity_poly.entity_id
_entity_poly.type
_entity_poly.pdbx_seq_one_letter_code
_entity_poly.pdbx_strand_id
1 'polypeptide(L)'
;MNTMGSSPYFYPDFDYQNGGLLFQFVLEEYMRAHSVVAELCVALAQFRHPSEDGAYNLEALDLLEEKIFSLLTTSPTTPWTNGASCLSKLHEHCLLLNARSAIADGPSCRLCRAIDRTIQEAVRCQQTLSQGGAACPQAVMDALAARIERIQAHLGRSGEHLLRCLQEFGEDENVIYFVLRRYRDLAQALGEDALGKRLKRMDKNGIQGLLNFLATRYTERGFGHLVPQIEQLYIDV
;
A
#
# COMPACT_ATOMS: atom_id res chain seq x y z
N MET A 1 -33.21 -1.39 19.49
CA MET A 1 -32.76 -2.66 18.88
C MET A 1 -32.87 -2.49 17.37
N ASN A 2 -31.75 -2.18 16.72
CA ASN A 2 -31.62 -2.22 15.26
C ASN A 2 -30.35 -3.04 14.99
N THR A 3 -30.54 -4.11 14.24
CA THR A 3 -29.54 -5.11 13.89
C THR A 3 -28.47 -4.49 13.01
N MET A 4 -27.23 -4.45 13.48
CA MET A 4 -26.07 -4.28 12.61
C MET A 4 -26.08 -5.42 11.59
N GLY A 5 -26.15 -5.06 10.30
CA GLY A 5 -25.96 -6.01 9.21
C GLY A 5 -24.56 -6.58 9.32
N SER A 6 -24.48 -7.88 9.60
CA SER A 6 -23.26 -8.66 9.50
C SER A 6 -22.81 -8.66 8.04
N SER A 7 -21.66 -8.04 7.79
CA SER A 7 -20.92 -8.22 6.53
C SER A 7 -20.65 -9.72 6.33
N PRO A 8 -20.93 -10.31 5.16
CA PRO A 8 -20.78 -11.74 4.91
C PRO A 8 -19.33 -12.23 4.80
N TYR A 9 -18.35 -11.39 5.17
CA TYR A 9 -16.92 -11.69 5.09
C TYR A 9 -16.28 -11.62 6.49
N PHE A 10 -16.81 -12.40 7.43
CA PHE A 10 -16.18 -12.57 8.73
C PHE A 10 -15.19 -13.74 8.64
N TYR A 11 -13.90 -13.42 8.44
CA TYR A 11 -12.83 -14.39 8.70
C TYR A 11 -12.82 -14.73 10.20
N PRO A 12 -12.58 -16.00 10.59
CA PRO A 12 -12.37 -16.31 12.00
C PRO A 12 -11.16 -15.52 12.52
N ASP A 13 -11.37 -14.83 13.65
CA ASP A 13 -10.50 -13.85 14.35
C ASP A 13 -9.03 -14.26 14.64
N PHE A 14 -8.52 -15.36 14.11
CA PHE A 14 -7.22 -15.92 14.52
C PHE A 14 -6.00 -15.18 13.92
N ASP A 15 -6.04 -14.78 12.65
CA ASP A 15 -4.85 -14.20 11.99
C ASP A 15 -4.59 -12.72 12.37
N TYR A 16 -5.60 -12.01 12.88
CA TYR A 16 -5.51 -10.58 13.19
C TYR A 16 -5.21 -10.26 14.65
N GLN A 17 -4.99 -11.27 15.50
CA GLN A 17 -4.61 -11.04 16.90
C GLN A 17 -3.18 -10.50 17.04
N ASN A 18 -2.29 -10.82 16.10
CA ASN A 18 -0.91 -10.34 16.08
C ASN A 18 -0.82 -9.00 15.34
N GLY A 19 -0.55 -7.93 16.07
CA GLY A 19 -0.42 -6.58 15.50
C GLY A 19 0.71 -6.46 14.49
N GLY A 20 1.82 -7.17 14.70
CA GLY A 20 2.96 -7.17 13.77
C GLY A 20 2.63 -7.86 12.45
N LEU A 21 1.92 -8.98 12.49
CA LEU A 21 1.46 -9.67 11.28
C LEU A 21 0.48 -8.81 10.48
N LEU A 22 -0.51 -8.22 11.16
CA LEU A 22 -1.44 -7.28 10.54
C LEU A 22 -0.70 -6.10 9.89
N PHE A 23 0.31 -5.55 10.56
CA PHE A 23 1.09 -4.45 9.99
C PHE A 23 1.87 -4.88 8.73
N GLN A 24 2.41 -6.10 8.68
CA GLN A 24 3.03 -6.64 7.45
C GLN A 24 2.02 -6.72 6.30
N PHE A 25 0.77 -7.11 6.56
CA PHE A 25 -0.29 -7.07 5.53
C PHE A 25 -0.62 -5.65 5.08
N VAL A 26 -0.58 -4.65 5.98
CA VAL A 26 -0.72 -3.24 5.60
C VAL A 26 0.42 -2.82 4.66
N LEU A 27 1.67 -3.18 4.97
CA LEU A 27 2.84 -2.88 4.13
C LEU A 27 2.72 -3.51 2.74
N GLU A 28 2.36 -4.80 2.69
CA GLU A 28 2.22 -5.56 1.45
C GLU A 28 1.14 -4.97 0.54
N GLU A 29 -0.07 -4.72 1.07
CA GLU A 29 -1.15 -4.14 0.27
C GLU A 29 -0.88 -2.68 -0.12
N TYR A 30 -0.13 -1.93 0.71
CA TYR A 30 0.34 -0.59 0.35
C TYR A 30 1.29 -0.63 -0.85
N MET A 31 2.29 -1.53 -0.86
CA MET A 31 3.23 -1.68 -1.98
C MET A 31 2.48 -2.04 -3.27
N ARG A 32 1.49 -2.94 -3.20
CA ARG A 32 0.66 -3.28 -4.35
C ARG A 32 -0.15 -2.09 -4.86
N ALA A 33 -0.83 -1.37 -3.97
CA ALA A 33 -1.57 -0.16 -4.34
C ALA A 33 -0.64 0.89 -4.97
N HIS A 34 0.57 1.06 -4.44
CA HIS A 34 1.56 1.97 -4.98
C HIS A 34 2.00 1.57 -6.39
N SER A 35 2.28 0.29 -6.63
CA SER A 35 2.63 -0.22 -7.97
C SER A 35 1.52 0.07 -8.98
N VAL A 36 0.27 -0.24 -8.64
CA VAL A 36 -0.88 0.00 -9.53
C VAL A 36 -1.06 1.49 -9.82
N VAL A 37 -0.89 2.36 -8.83
CA VAL A 37 -0.96 3.82 -9.03
C VAL A 37 0.20 4.32 -9.88
N ALA A 38 1.41 3.77 -9.74
CA ALA A 38 2.54 4.12 -10.59
C ALA A 38 2.28 3.75 -12.05
N GLU A 39 1.74 2.55 -12.31
CA GLU A 39 1.31 2.12 -13.65
C GLU A 39 0.21 3.03 -14.20
N LEU A 40 -0.74 3.46 -13.37
CA LEU A 40 -1.79 4.39 -13.73
C LEU A 40 -1.24 5.76 -14.14
N CYS A 41 -0.22 6.27 -13.43
CA CYS A 41 0.47 7.51 -13.80
C CYS A 41 1.20 7.38 -15.15
N VAL A 42 1.80 6.22 -15.44
CA VAL A 42 2.46 5.96 -16.74
C VAL A 42 1.43 5.92 -17.87
N ALA A 43 0.31 5.21 -17.68
CA ALA A 43 -0.78 5.16 -18.67
C ALA A 43 -1.35 6.56 -18.95
N LEU A 44 -1.53 7.37 -17.90
CA LEU A 44 -1.98 8.76 -18.03
C LEU A 44 -1.00 9.62 -18.84
N ALA A 45 0.30 9.47 -18.59
CA ALA A 45 1.33 10.19 -19.33
C ALA A 45 1.33 9.80 -20.83
N GLN A 46 1.22 8.50 -21.12
CA GLN A 46 1.13 8.00 -22.50
C GLN A 46 -0.12 8.52 -23.22
N PHE A 47 -1.26 8.59 -22.54
CA PHE A 47 -2.49 9.14 -23.11
C PHE A 47 -2.37 10.64 -23.43
N ARG A 48 -1.70 11.43 -22.57
CA ARG A 48 -1.50 12.88 -22.76
C ARG A 48 -0.60 13.21 -23.97
N HIS A 49 0.11 12.24 -24.52
CA HIS A 49 0.88 12.41 -25.76
C HIS A 49 0.03 11.95 -26.95
N PRO A 50 -0.68 12.85 -27.66
CA PRO A 50 -1.42 12.46 -28.86
C PRO A 50 -0.45 11.87 -29.89
N SER A 51 -0.95 10.89 -30.64
CA SER A 51 -0.25 10.37 -31.82
C SER A 51 0.01 11.50 -32.84
N GLU A 52 0.92 11.30 -33.79
CA GLU A 52 1.23 12.28 -34.84
C GLU A 52 -0.03 12.74 -35.62
N ASP A 53 -1.07 11.91 -35.65
CA ASP A 53 -2.36 12.18 -36.30
C ASP A 53 -3.37 12.93 -35.41
N GLY A 54 -2.99 13.30 -34.18
CA GLY A 54 -3.88 13.98 -33.22
C GLY A 54 -4.95 13.07 -32.60
N ALA A 55 -4.93 11.77 -32.89
CA ALA A 55 -5.81 10.79 -32.27
C ALA A 55 -5.31 10.42 -30.87
N TYR A 56 -6.25 10.30 -29.93
CA TYR A 56 -5.96 9.79 -28.59
C TYR A 56 -5.53 8.32 -28.64
N ASN A 57 -4.62 7.95 -27.76
CA ASN A 57 -4.22 6.56 -27.59
C ASN A 57 -5.33 5.80 -26.84
N LEU A 58 -6.23 5.15 -27.60
CA LEU A 58 -7.34 4.36 -27.04
C LEU A 58 -6.83 3.18 -26.19
N GLU A 59 -5.69 2.57 -26.53
CA GLU A 59 -5.08 1.51 -25.71
C GLU A 59 -4.67 2.04 -24.33
N ALA A 60 -4.21 3.29 -24.26
CA ALA A 60 -3.90 3.93 -22.98
C ALA A 60 -5.16 4.22 -22.15
N LEU A 61 -6.31 4.47 -22.80
CA LEU A 61 -7.59 4.62 -22.10
C LEU A 61 -8.09 3.29 -21.53
N ASP A 62 -8.02 2.22 -22.32
CA ASP A 62 -8.37 0.86 -21.86
C ASP A 62 -7.49 0.44 -20.67
N LEU A 63 -6.19 0.76 -20.73
CA LEU A 63 -5.26 0.52 -19.62
C LEU A 63 -5.60 1.35 -18.38
N LEU A 64 -5.99 2.63 -18.54
CA LEU A 64 -6.45 3.47 -17.43
C LEU A 64 -7.69 2.87 -16.76
N GLU A 65 -8.67 2.42 -17.56
CA GLU A 65 -9.88 1.74 -17.08
C GLU A 65 -9.55 0.46 -16.31
N GLU A 66 -8.73 -0.41 -16.90
CA GLU A 66 -8.29 -1.66 -16.27
C GLU A 66 -7.62 -1.40 -14.91
N LYS A 67 -6.69 -0.42 -14.85
CA LYS A 67 -5.95 -0.12 -13.63
C LYS A 67 -6.83 0.50 -12.55
N ILE A 68 -7.72 1.43 -12.91
CA ILE A 68 -8.70 1.99 -11.96
C ILE A 68 -9.65 0.90 -11.46
N PHE A 69 -10.08 -0.01 -12.34
CA PHE A 69 -10.88 -1.16 -11.96
C PHE A 69 -10.12 -2.06 -10.99
N SER A 70 -8.83 -2.36 -11.24
CA SER A 70 -8.00 -3.18 -10.36
C SER A 70 -7.76 -2.57 -8.97
N LEU A 71 -7.76 -1.24 -8.86
CA LEU A 71 -7.69 -0.54 -7.56
C LEU A 71 -8.95 -0.74 -6.72
N LEU A 72 -10.11 -0.89 -7.35
CA LEU A 72 -11.42 -0.86 -6.70
C LEU A 72 -12.08 -2.23 -6.60
N THR A 73 -11.78 -3.14 -7.52
CA THR A 73 -12.45 -4.43 -7.68
C THR A 73 -11.45 -5.57 -7.74
N THR A 74 -11.95 -6.80 -7.69
CA THR A 74 -11.08 -7.98 -7.78
C THR A 74 -10.51 -8.13 -9.18
N SER A 75 -9.20 -8.37 -9.26
CA SER A 75 -8.66 -9.11 -10.40
C SER A 75 -9.14 -10.57 -10.32
N PRO A 76 -9.71 -11.16 -11.39
CA PRO A 76 -10.10 -12.57 -11.41
C PRO A 76 -8.91 -13.54 -11.35
N THR A 77 -7.66 -13.04 -11.42
CA THR A 77 -6.47 -13.88 -11.64
C THR A 77 -5.80 -14.42 -10.38
N THR A 78 -6.23 -14.03 -9.17
CA THR A 78 -5.62 -14.51 -7.93
C THR A 78 -6.61 -15.27 -7.04
N PRO A 79 -6.62 -16.63 -7.08
CA PRO A 79 -7.58 -17.45 -6.35
C PRO A 79 -7.42 -17.39 -4.81
N TRP A 80 -6.31 -16.82 -4.32
CA TRP A 80 -6.02 -16.62 -2.89
C TRP A 80 -6.45 -15.25 -2.37
N THR A 81 -6.90 -14.35 -3.26
CA THR A 81 -7.44 -13.06 -2.87
C THR A 81 -8.96 -13.17 -2.90
N ASN A 82 -9.59 -13.04 -1.73
CA ASN A 82 -11.00 -13.26 -1.48
C ASN A 82 -11.97 -12.27 -2.20
N GLY A 83 -11.80 -11.97 -3.48
CA GLY A 83 -12.67 -10.98 -4.14
C GLY A 83 -12.31 -9.52 -3.85
N ALA A 84 -11.37 -9.22 -2.95
CA ALA A 84 -11.07 -7.85 -2.54
C ALA A 84 -9.92 -7.21 -3.35
N SER A 85 -10.13 -5.95 -3.77
CA SER A 85 -9.12 -5.11 -4.42
C SER A 85 -7.99 -4.72 -3.46
N CYS A 86 -6.85 -4.26 -3.99
CA CYS A 86 -5.72 -3.87 -3.15
C CYS A 86 -6.07 -2.69 -2.21
N LEU A 87 -6.87 -1.71 -2.66
CA LEU A 87 -7.29 -0.61 -1.79
C LEU A 87 -8.31 -1.06 -0.75
N SER A 88 -9.25 -1.96 -1.10
CA SER A 88 -10.23 -2.48 -0.14
C SER A 88 -9.54 -3.27 0.98
N LYS A 89 -8.60 -4.14 0.65
CA LYS A 89 -7.82 -4.89 1.64
C LYS A 89 -6.95 -3.98 2.50
N LEU A 90 -6.24 -3.05 1.86
CA LEU A 90 -5.43 -2.07 2.57
C LEU A 90 -6.28 -1.28 3.58
N HIS A 91 -7.46 -0.83 3.16
CA HIS A 91 -8.40 -0.13 4.02
C HIS A 91 -8.87 -0.99 5.18
N GLU A 92 -9.28 -2.24 4.93
CA GLU A 92 -9.68 -3.19 5.97
C GLU A 92 -8.56 -3.40 7.00
N HIS A 93 -7.34 -3.67 6.55
CA HIS A 93 -6.19 -3.84 7.44
C HIS A 93 -5.88 -2.55 8.22
N CYS A 94 -6.02 -1.38 7.60
CA CYS A 94 -5.84 -0.10 8.29
C CYS A 94 -6.92 0.11 9.37
N LEU A 95 -8.19 -0.22 9.10
CA LEU A 95 -9.26 -0.15 10.10
C LEU A 95 -8.98 -1.07 11.29
N LEU A 96 -8.55 -2.31 11.03
CA LEU A 96 -8.16 -3.26 12.08
C LEU A 96 -6.95 -2.73 12.87
N LEU A 97 -5.95 -2.17 12.20
CA LEU A 97 -4.77 -1.58 12.85
C LEU A 97 -5.17 -0.40 13.73
N ASN A 98 -6.07 0.46 13.23
CA ASN A 98 -6.56 1.61 13.97
C ASN A 98 -7.44 1.24 15.17
N ALA A 99 -8.28 0.20 15.04
CA ALA A 99 -9.10 -0.30 16.15
C ALA A 99 -8.25 -0.79 17.33
N ARG A 100 -6.99 -1.16 17.07
CA ARG A 100 -6.02 -1.58 18.08
C ARG A 100 -5.21 -0.42 18.67
N SER A 101 -5.25 0.76 18.06
CA SER A 101 -4.50 1.91 18.55
C SER A 101 -5.18 2.53 19.77
N ALA A 102 -4.41 2.70 20.85
CA ALA A 102 -4.86 3.42 22.03
C ALA A 102 -4.90 4.95 21.82
N ILE A 103 -4.31 5.46 20.72
CA ILE A 103 -4.13 6.88 20.47
C ILE A 103 -5.23 7.39 19.55
N ALA A 104 -6.16 8.16 20.13
CA ALA A 104 -7.13 8.92 19.34
C ALA A 104 -6.42 9.86 18.37
N ASP A 105 -6.80 9.83 17.10
CA ASP A 105 -6.14 10.58 16.01
C ASP A 105 -4.62 10.29 15.89
N GLY A 106 -4.22 9.06 16.21
CA GLY A 106 -2.85 8.56 16.02
C GLY A 106 -2.45 8.38 14.55
N PRO A 107 -1.21 7.92 14.29
CA PRO A 107 -0.72 7.59 12.95
C PRO A 107 -1.65 6.64 12.17
N SER A 108 -2.16 5.58 12.82
CA SER A 108 -3.09 4.61 12.22
C SER A 108 -4.40 5.26 11.78
N CYS A 109 -4.96 6.19 12.57
CA CYS A 109 -6.21 6.89 12.22
C CYS A 109 -6.01 7.78 10.99
N ARG A 110 -4.89 8.51 10.94
CA ARG A 110 -4.53 9.34 9.78
C ARG A 110 -4.24 8.49 8.54
N LEU A 111 -3.62 7.32 8.73
CA LEU A 111 -3.44 6.34 7.66
C LEU A 111 -4.80 5.91 7.08
N CYS A 112 -5.77 5.48 7.92
CA CYS A 112 -7.12 5.15 7.45
C CYS A 112 -7.76 6.28 6.63
N ARG A 113 -7.75 7.50 7.18
CA ARG A 113 -8.35 8.67 6.50
C ARG A 113 -7.68 8.98 5.16
N ALA A 114 -6.37 8.75 5.05
CA ALA A 114 -5.65 8.94 3.79
C ALA A 114 -6.08 7.89 2.77
N ILE A 115 -6.18 6.61 3.17
CA ILE A 115 -6.65 5.52 2.31
C ILE A 115 -8.11 5.71 1.89
N ASP A 116 -9.00 6.15 2.80
CA ASP A 116 -10.38 6.50 2.48
C ASP A 116 -10.48 7.53 1.36
N ARG A 117 -9.64 8.58 1.44
CA ARG A 117 -9.60 9.61 0.39
C ARG A 117 -9.07 9.07 -0.93
N THR A 118 -8.08 8.18 -0.89
CA THR A 118 -7.57 7.47 -2.08
C THR A 118 -8.70 6.67 -2.74
N ILE A 119 -9.47 5.91 -1.97
CA ILE A 119 -10.62 5.13 -2.45
C ILE A 119 -11.68 6.06 -3.06
N GLN A 120 -12.04 7.15 -2.37
CA GLN A 120 -13.03 8.09 -2.87
C GLN A 120 -12.63 8.71 -4.21
N GLU A 121 -11.36 9.07 -4.40
CA GLU A 121 -10.91 9.59 -5.69
C GLU A 121 -10.87 8.50 -6.77
N ALA A 122 -10.47 7.27 -6.44
CA ALA A 122 -10.53 6.14 -7.38
C ALA A 122 -11.96 5.86 -7.84
N VAL A 123 -12.95 5.82 -6.93
CA VAL A 123 -14.38 5.66 -7.27
C VAL A 123 -14.85 6.78 -8.21
N ARG A 124 -14.42 8.02 -7.95
CA ARG A 124 -14.78 9.14 -8.83
C ARG A 124 -14.10 9.05 -10.20
N CYS A 125 -12.89 8.50 -10.30
CA CYS A 125 -12.26 8.18 -11.59
C CYS A 125 -13.12 7.18 -12.36
N GLN A 126 -13.53 6.08 -11.72
CA GLN A 126 -14.38 5.07 -12.35
C GLN A 126 -15.71 5.67 -12.86
N GLN A 127 -16.36 6.50 -12.05
CA GLN A 127 -17.59 7.20 -12.45
C GLN A 127 -17.37 8.14 -13.64
N THR A 128 -16.22 8.83 -13.68
CA THR A 128 -15.84 9.75 -14.75
C THR A 128 -15.66 8.98 -16.07
N LEU A 129 -15.03 7.80 -16.02
CA LEU A 129 -14.85 6.91 -17.16
C LEU A 129 -16.18 6.31 -17.65
N SER A 130 -17.03 5.84 -16.73
CA SER A 130 -18.35 5.29 -17.07
C SER A 130 -19.29 6.31 -17.72
N GLN A 131 -19.08 7.61 -17.48
CA GLN A 131 -19.86 8.71 -18.09
C GLN A 131 -19.29 9.17 -19.44
N GLY A 132 -18.04 8.82 -19.77
CA GLY A 132 -17.29 9.35 -20.91
C GLY A 132 -17.74 8.85 -22.29
N GLY A 133 -18.40 7.70 -22.39
CA GLY A 133 -18.79 7.10 -23.67
C GLY A 133 -17.61 6.86 -24.63
N ALA A 134 -17.90 6.48 -25.88
CA ALA A 134 -16.89 6.14 -26.89
C ALA A 134 -16.05 7.34 -27.42
N ALA A 135 -16.43 8.57 -27.05
CA ALA A 135 -15.72 9.79 -27.44
C ALA A 135 -15.41 10.58 -26.17
N CYS A 136 -14.37 10.19 -25.45
CA CYS A 136 -13.98 10.84 -24.20
C CYS A 136 -13.54 12.30 -24.46
N PRO A 137 -14.30 13.32 -24.02
CA PRO A 137 -13.94 14.72 -24.25
C PRO A 137 -12.67 15.10 -23.47
N GLN A 138 -11.87 16.04 -23.98
CA GLN A 138 -10.65 16.54 -23.31
C GLN A 138 -10.91 16.95 -21.85
N ALA A 139 -12.06 17.56 -21.57
CA ALA A 139 -12.45 17.96 -20.22
C ALA A 139 -12.61 16.76 -19.24
N VAL A 140 -13.07 15.60 -19.73
CA VAL A 140 -13.17 14.37 -18.93
C VAL A 140 -11.77 13.84 -18.62
N MET A 141 -10.84 13.94 -19.58
CA MET A 141 -9.45 13.52 -19.40
C MET A 141 -8.68 14.43 -18.46
N ASP A 142 -8.86 15.75 -18.54
CA ASP A 142 -8.26 16.69 -17.58
C ASP A 142 -8.79 16.44 -16.17
N ALA A 143 -10.08 16.16 -16.03
CA ALA A 143 -10.69 15.78 -14.75
C ALA A 143 -10.13 14.45 -14.22
N LEU A 144 -9.98 13.44 -15.07
CA LEU A 144 -9.40 12.14 -14.71
C LEU A 144 -7.95 12.31 -14.24
N ALA A 145 -7.16 13.08 -14.98
CA ALA A 145 -5.78 13.34 -14.65
C ALA A 145 -5.62 14.02 -13.28
N ALA A 146 -6.41 15.07 -13.02
CA ALA A 146 -6.43 15.76 -11.73
C ALA A 146 -6.89 14.86 -10.57
N ARG A 147 -7.64 13.79 -10.83
CA ARG A 147 -8.00 12.79 -9.83
C ARG A 147 -6.89 11.77 -9.60
N ILE A 148 -6.23 11.29 -10.65
CA ILE A 148 -5.09 10.38 -10.55
C ILE A 148 -3.94 11.04 -9.77
N GLU A 149 -3.65 12.31 -10.05
CA GLU A 149 -2.67 13.11 -9.30
C GLU A 149 -3.06 13.20 -7.80
N ARG A 150 -4.37 13.32 -7.49
CA ARG A 150 -4.86 13.28 -6.10
C ARG A 150 -4.73 11.91 -5.46
N ILE A 151 -5.03 10.83 -6.18
CA ILE A 151 -4.82 9.44 -5.72
C ILE A 151 -3.35 9.27 -5.32
N GLN A 152 -2.42 9.65 -6.20
CA GLN A 152 -0.99 9.61 -5.94
C GLN A 152 -0.61 10.44 -4.69
N ALA A 153 -1.12 11.67 -4.57
CA ALA A 153 -0.85 12.53 -3.42
C ALA A 153 -1.46 12.02 -2.10
N HIS A 154 -2.62 11.36 -2.14
CA HIS A 154 -3.22 10.72 -0.97
C HIS A 154 -2.42 9.47 -0.55
N LEU A 155 -2.02 8.65 -1.53
CA LEU A 155 -1.24 7.44 -1.29
C LEU A 155 0.19 7.76 -0.77
N GLY A 156 0.82 8.81 -1.29
CA GLY A 156 2.11 9.31 -0.77
C GLY A 156 2.00 9.77 0.69
N ARG A 157 0.93 10.50 1.04
CA ARG A 157 0.66 10.90 2.44
C ARG A 157 0.40 9.71 3.36
N SER A 158 -0.30 8.66 2.89
CA SER A 158 -0.41 7.43 3.69
C SER A 158 0.95 6.78 3.93
N GLY A 159 1.89 6.84 2.99
CA GLY A 159 3.26 6.35 3.18
C GLY A 159 3.96 7.03 4.37
N GLU A 160 3.80 8.34 4.51
CA GLU A 160 4.34 9.07 5.68
C GLU A 160 3.73 8.61 7.00
N HIS A 161 2.42 8.33 7.03
CA HIS A 161 1.73 7.84 8.22
C HIS A 161 2.12 6.40 8.54
N LEU A 162 2.28 5.57 7.53
CA LEU A 162 2.72 4.18 7.63
C LEU A 162 4.15 4.08 8.16
N LEU A 163 5.06 4.97 7.73
CA LEU A 163 6.39 5.10 8.33
C LEU A 163 6.34 5.51 9.81
N ARG A 164 5.32 6.26 10.25
CA ARG A 164 5.14 6.58 11.68
C ARG A 164 4.62 5.37 12.45
N CYS A 165 3.66 4.64 11.89
CA CYS A 165 3.19 3.37 12.47
C CYS A 165 4.33 2.36 12.64
N LEU A 166 5.28 2.29 11.70
CA LEU A 166 6.43 1.39 11.78
C LEU A 166 7.25 1.57 13.09
N GLN A 167 7.27 2.76 13.69
CA GLN A 167 7.97 2.98 14.96
C GLN A 167 7.36 2.20 16.13
N GLU A 168 6.05 1.96 16.09
CA GLU A 168 5.32 1.21 17.11
C GLU A 168 5.73 -0.27 17.10
N PHE A 169 6.35 -0.73 16.01
CA PHE A 169 6.84 -2.10 15.81
C PHE A 169 8.38 -2.19 15.88
N GLY A 170 9.04 -1.23 16.52
CA GLY A 170 10.49 -1.17 16.68
C GLY A 170 11.14 -2.33 17.44
N GLU A 171 10.34 -3.13 18.14
CA GLU A 171 10.79 -4.30 18.90
C GLU A 171 10.23 -5.62 18.33
N ASP A 172 9.45 -5.56 17.25
CA ASP A 172 8.85 -6.73 16.62
C ASP A 172 9.81 -7.30 15.56
N GLU A 173 10.48 -8.41 15.89
CA GLU A 173 11.45 -9.02 14.99
C GLU A 173 10.86 -9.51 13.66
N ASN A 174 9.57 -9.85 13.60
CA ASN A 174 8.95 -10.27 12.34
C ASN A 174 8.70 -9.08 11.42
N VAL A 175 8.24 -7.95 11.98
CA VAL A 175 8.07 -6.71 11.22
C VAL A 175 9.41 -6.20 10.71
N ILE A 176 10.44 -6.18 11.57
CA ILE A 176 11.78 -5.73 11.18
C ILE A 176 12.34 -6.62 10.09
N TYR A 177 12.23 -7.95 10.23
CA TYR A 177 12.68 -8.89 9.20
C TYR A 177 11.94 -8.66 7.87
N PHE A 178 10.61 -8.49 7.90
CA PHE A 178 9.82 -8.19 6.70
C PHE A 178 10.30 -6.91 6.01
N VAL A 179 10.50 -5.83 6.77
CA VAL A 179 10.92 -4.52 6.23
C VAL A 179 12.31 -4.60 5.61
N LEU A 180 13.27 -5.26 6.27
CA LEU A 180 14.62 -5.40 5.73
C LEU A 180 14.63 -6.31 4.49
N ARG A 181 13.88 -7.41 4.51
CA ARG A 181 13.76 -8.31 3.36
C ARG A 181 13.11 -7.66 2.14
N ARG A 182 12.19 -6.70 2.35
CA ARG A 182 11.51 -5.95 1.30
C ARG A 182 12.04 -4.53 1.16
N TYR A 183 13.27 -4.26 1.59
CA TYR A 183 13.78 -2.89 1.71
C TYR A 183 13.71 -2.13 0.38
N ARG A 184 14.14 -2.72 -0.74
CA ARG A 184 14.14 -2.07 -2.06
C ARG A 184 12.73 -1.67 -2.50
N ASP A 185 11.77 -2.58 -2.39
CA ASP A 185 10.38 -2.32 -2.79
C ASP A 185 9.74 -1.25 -1.89
N LEU A 186 10.00 -1.32 -0.58
CA LEU A 186 9.52 -0.32 0.38
C LEU A 186 10.21 1.03 0.19
N ALA A 187 11.50 1.07 -0.13
CA ALA A 187 12.24 2.29 -0.42
C ALA A 187 11.70 2.96 -1.69
N GLN A 188 11.35 2.18 -2.71
CA GLN A 188 10.69 2.69 -3.91
C GLN A 188 9.30 3.26 -3.60
N ALA A 189 8.50 2.59 -2.77
CA ALA A 189 7.13 3.01 -2.46
C ALA A 189 7.03 4.14 -1.42
N LEU A 190 7.94 4.19 -0.44
CA LEU A 190 7.90 5.12 0.70
C LEU A 190 8.96 6.23 0.62
N GLY A 191 9.90 6.12 -0.32
CA GLY A 191 11.08 6.96 -0.42
C GLY A 191 12.25 6.42 0.41
N GLU A 192 13.37 6.16 -0.26
CA GLU A 192 14.60 5.60 0.33
C GLU A 192 15.10 6.40 1.53
N ASP A 193 15.23 7.72 1.37
CA ASP A 193 15.62 8.64 2.43
C ASP A 193 14.67 8.59 3.64
N ALA A 194 13.36 8.52 3.38
CA ALA A 194 12.35 8.55 4.43
C ALA A 194 12.36 7.24 5.23
N LEU A 195 12.45 6.10 4.53
CA LEU A 195 12.58 4.78 5.14
C LEU A 195 13.90 4.66 5.91
N GLY A 196 15.03 5.03 5.31
CA GLY A 196 16.35 5.01 5.96
C GLY A 196 16.40 5.86 7.23
N LYS A 197 15.87 7.09 7.18
CA LYS A 197 15.71 7.95 8.37
C LYS A 197 14.81 7.30 9.43
N ARG A 198 13.79 6.56 9.01
CA ARG A 198 12.89 5.87 9.94
C ARG A 198 13.56 4.69 10.63
N LEU A 199 14.27 3.84 9.90
CA LEU A 199 15.02 2.70 10.45
C LEU A 199 16.12 3.18 11.42
N LYS A 200 16.80 4.28 11.10
CA LYS A 200 17.77 4.92 12.01
C LYS A 200 17.15 5.48 13.29
N ARG A 201 15.84 5.74 13.31
CA ARG A 201 15.12 6.12 14.55
C ARG A 201 14.69 4.91 15.37
N MET A 202 14.55 3.73 14.75
CA MET A 202 14.25 2.49 15.46
C MET A 202 15.50 1.95 16.16
N ASP A 203 16.65 2.00 15.50
CA ASP A 203 17.95 1.68 16.10
C ASP A 203 19.00 2.75 15.76
N LYS A 204 19.77 3.20 16.76
CA LYS A 204 20.81 4.23 16.61
C LYS A 204 21.90 3.87 15.61
N ASN A 205 22.17 2.57 15.44
CA ASN A 205 23.12 2.03 14.47
C ASN A 205 22.45 1.76 13.10
N GLY A 206 21.18 2.15 12.94
CA GLY A 206 20.41 1.98 11.72
C GLY A 206 20.21 0.51 11.36
N ILE A 207 20.33 0.21 10.06
CA ILE A 207 20.09 -1.13 9.51
C ILE A 207 21.02 -2.17 10.15
N GLN A 208 22.29 -1.83 10.39
CA GLN A 208 23.23 -2.75 11.04
C GLN A 208 22.77 -3.13 12.46
N GLY A 209 22.24 -2.17 13.22
CA GLY A 209 21.69 -2.44 14.55
C GLY A 209 20.50 -3.37 14.50
N LEU A 210 19.59 -3.14 13.56
CA LEU A 210 18.41 -3.97 13.34
C LEU A 210 18.77 -5.40 12.91
N LEU A 211 19.78 -5.58 12.05
CA LEU A 211 20.27 -6.91 11.66
C LEU A 211 20.86 -7.67 12.84
N ASN A 212 21.67 -6.99 13.68
CA ASN A 212 22.22 -7.59 14.90
C ASN A 212 21.11 -7.97 15.89
N PHE A 213 20.09 -7.12 16.02
CA PHE A 213 18.89 -7.40 16.81
C PHE A 213 18.19 -8.68 16.30
N LEU A 214 17.94 -8.79 14.99
CA LEU A 214 17.32 -9.99 14.41
C LEU A 214 18.16 -11.25 14.63
N ALA A 215 19.46 -11.20 14.35
CA ALA A 215 20.36 -12.35 14.52
C ALA A 215 20.36 -12.85 15.98
N THR A 216 20.37 -11.93 16.93
CA THR A 216 20.29 -12.23 18.37
C THR A 216 18.95 -12.92 18.70
N ARG A 217 17.83 -12.30 18.33
CA ARG A 217 16.48 -12.82 18.65
C ARG A 217 16.20 -14.18 18.02
N TYR A 218 16.64 -14.39 16.78
CA TYR A 218 16.47 -15.67 16.09
C TYR A 218 17.34 -16.76 16.70
N THR A 219 18.58 -16.43 17.10
CA THR A 219 19.45 -17.38 17.81
C THR A 219 18.87 -17.78 19.17
N GLU A 220 18.39 -16.82 19.96
CA GLU A 220 17.75 -17.07 21.27
C GLU A 220 16.54 -17.99 21.16
N ARG A 221 15.81 -17.95 20.04
CA ARG A 221 14.65 -18.80 19.76
C ARG A 221 14.98 -20.17 19.15
N GLY A 222 16.27 -20.48 18.95
CA GLY A 222 16.71 -21.73 18.32
C GLY A 222 16.71 -21.72 16.80
N PHE A 223 16.49 -20.56 16.17
CA PHE A 223 16.54 -20.37 14.71
C PHE A 223 17.91 -19.84 14.23
N GLY A 224 18.99 -20.17 14.92
CA GLY A 224 20.35 -19.72 14.57
C GLY A 224 20.78 -20.08 13.15
N HIS A 225 20.21 -21.13 12.57
CA HIS A 225 20.44 -21.52 11.17
C HIS A 225 19.92 -20.52 10.13
N LEU A 226 19.05 -19.57 10.53
CA LEU A 226 18.56 -18.50 9.67
C LEU A 226 19.44 -17.24 9.70
N VAL A 227 20.40 -17.14 10.63
CA VAL A 227 21.31 -16.00 10.74
C VAL A 227 22.06 -15.70 9.44
N PRO A 228 22.60 -16.69 8.71
CA PRO A 228 23.24 -16.42 7.41
C PRO A 228 22.32 -15.75 6.39
N GLN A 229 21.02 -16.06 6.43
CA GLN A 229 20.04 -15.41 5.55
C GLN A 229 19.75 -13.96 5.97
N ILE A 230 19.78 -13.68 7.28
CA ILE A 230 19.67 -12.33 7.82
C ILE A 230 20.89 -11.51 7.39
N GLU A 231 22.09 -12.07 7.46
CA GLU A 231 23.32 -11.40 7.04
C GLU A 231 23.34 -11.07 5.54
N GLN A 232 22.75 -11.93 4.70
CA GLN A 232 22.58 -11.66 3.26
C GLN A 232 21.73 -10.43 2.98
N LEU A 233 20.75 -10.10 3.84
CA LEU A 233 19.94 -8.89 3.69
C LEU A 233 20.79 -7.61 3.69
N TYR A 234 21.95 -7.61 4.34
CA TYR A 234 22.86 -6.47 4.35
C TYR A 234 23.39 -6.11 2.95
N ILE A 235 23.59 -7.12 2.10
CA ILE A 235 24.13 -6.93 0.74
C ILE A 235 23.05 -6.38 -0.19
N ASP A 236 21.79 -6.71 0.10
CA ASP A 236 20.65 -6.35 -0.74
C ASP A 236 20.06 -4.97 -0.43
N VAL A 237 20.42 -4.36 0.71
CA VAL A 237 20.09 -2.99 1.08
C VAL A 237 21.16 -2.04 0.55
#